data_AF-A0A081XNE3-F1
#
_entry.id   AF-A0A081XNE3-F1
#
_cell.length_a   1.000
_cell.length_b   1.000
_cell.length_c   1.000
_cell.angle_alpha   90.00
_cell.angle_beta   90.00
_cell.angle_gamma   90.00
#
_symmetry.space_group_name_H-M   'P 1'
#
loop_
_entity.id
_entity.type
_entity.pdbx_description
1 polymer ?
#
loop_
_entity_poly.entity_id
_entity_poly.type
_entity_poly.pdbx_seq_one_letter_code
_entity_poly.pdbx_strand_id
1 'polypeptide(L)'
;MTPLPSPSAQRPGGPPSVPGMVRARVRAALRRPARAPRPARPVPLTPEEAEQRALLLRLMSLLLQYPDAELTAARPVITSTVAALPPSSAAGHLAEFTAWFTGEETEALERTYVETFDLRRRSSLYLTYYLHGDTRRRGMALLTLAQRYRAAGWDTDGGELPDHLPVVLEFAALTGPGRGEAPLRQHRRGIELIHRALTDADSPYRHVFAALTELLPPPTEADLRAVAELAAQGPPDEEVGLDPYGAGEFAPPDTFVPPGQAPPTLVPPSAPTRQEARR
;
A
#
# COMPACT_ATOMS: atom_id res chain seq x y z
N MET A 1 -65.36 49.18 52.14
CA MET A 1 -66.32 48.07 51.91
C MET A 1 -65.53 46.78 51.81
N THR A 2 -65.62 45.95 52.85
CA THR A 2 -65.14 44.55 52.94
C THR A 2 -65.91 43.67 51.94
N PRO A 3 -65.44 42.47 51.50
CA PRO A 3 -65.12 41.37 52.43
C PRO A 3 -63.92 40.44 52.07
N LEU A 4 -63.37 39.79 53.10
CA LEU A 4 -62.73 38.48 53.05
C LEU A 4 -63.81 37.40 52.81
N PRO A 5 -63.51 36.26 52.15
CA PRO A 5 -63.10 35.08 52.94
C PRO A 5 -62.09 34.12 52.24
N SER A 6 -61.19 33.55 53.04
CA SER A 6 -60.72 32.15 52.92
C SER A 6 -61.82 31.21 53.45
N PRO A 7 -61.93 29.88 53.16
CA PRO A 7 -60.89 28.85 53.34
C PRO A 7 -60.98 27.70 52.29
N SER A 8 -60.04 26.74 52.16
CA SER A 8 -59.96 25.50 52.94
C SER A 8 -58.92 24.58 52.28
N ALA A 9 -57.92 24.12 53.03
CA ALA A 9 -57.71 22.73 53.48
C ALA A 9 -57.17 21.77 52.38
N GLN A 10 -55.87 21.39 52.45
CA GLN A 10 -55.34 20.11 52.99
C GLN A 10 -55.74 18.88 52.14
N ARG A 11 -54.89 17.93 51.71
CA ARG A 11 -53.51 17.52 52.05
C ARG A 11 -53.10 16.40 51.02
N PRO A 12 -52.06 15.56 51.21
CA PRO A 12 -50.92 15.39 50.29
C PRO A 12 -50.91 14.08 49.45
N GLY A 13 -49.99 13.95 48.51
CA GLY A 13 -49.51 12.63 48.07
C GLY A 13 -49.00 12.52 46.63
N GLY A 14 -47.76 12.02 46.47
CA GLY A 14 -47.28 11.34 45.26
C GLY A 14 -45.95 11.86 44.70
N PRO A 15 -44.85 11.05 44.69
CA PRO A 15 -43.64 11.37 43.93
C PRO A 15 -43.89 11.26 42.41
N PRO A 16 -43.05 11.86 41.56
CA PRO A 16 -43.36 12.06 40.15
C PRO A 16 -43.20 10.76 39.37
N SER A 17 -44.28 10.31 38.70
CA SER A 17 -44.19 9.27 37.68
C SER A 17 -44.57 9.87 36.34
N VAL A 18 -43.61 9.92 35.42
CA VAL A 18 -43.86 10.05 33.98
C VAL A 18 -44.26 8.67 33.46
N PRO A 19 -45.42 8.50 32.80
CA PRO A 19 -45.68 7.28 32.03
C PRO A 19 -46.05 7.61 30.59
N GLY A 20 -45.23 7.14 29.66
CA GLY A 20 -45.52 7.25 28.23
C GLY A 20 -44.53 6.55 27.31
N MET A 21 -43.69 5.65 27.81
CA MET A 21 -43.13 4.63 26.96
C MET A 21 -44.17 3.51 26.84
N VAL A 22 -44.28 2.93 25.63
CA VAL A 22 -45.09 1.75 25.27
C VAL A 22 -46.50 2.05 24.72
N ARG A 23 -46.56 2.37 23.41
CA ARG A 23 -47.42 1.66 22.43
C ARG A 23 -47.20 2.03 20.96
N ALA A 24 -45.95 1.98 20.48
CA ALA A 24 -45.67 2.01 19.04
C ALA A 24 -44.40 1.23 18.65
N ARG A 25 -44.14 0.11 19.34
CA ARG A 25 -43.31 -0.98 18.84
C ARG A 25 -44.21 -2.19 18.63
N VAL A 26 -43.97 -2.91 17.53
CA VAL A 26 -44.55 -4.21 17.11
C VAL A 26 -45.69 -4.15 16.08
N ARG A 27 -45.37 -3.65 14.88
CA ARG A 27 -45.32 -4.47 13.64
C ARG A 27 -44.01 -4.08 12.94
N ALA A 28 -42.93 -4.81 13.25
CA ALA A 28 -42.40 -5.85 12.37
C ALA A 28 -41.90 -5.23 11.05
N ALA A 29 -40.71 -4.63 10.98
CA ALA A 29 -39.42 -5.27 11.24
C ALA A 29 -39.31 -6.63 10.53
N LEU A 30 -39.16 -6.58 9.20
CA LEU A 30 -38.42 -7.61 8.48
C LEU A 30 -37.12 -6.98 7.96
N ARG A 31 -36.10 -7.15 8.82
CA ARG A 31 -34.67 -7.35 8.53
C ARG A 31 -33.92 -6.30 7.70
N ARG A 32 -33.18 -5.44 8.39
CA ARG A 32 -31.81 -5.04 8.01
C ARG A 32 -30.94 -5.03 9.27
N PRO A 33 -29.71 -5.57 9.23
CA PRO A 33 -28.86 -5.67 10.41
C PRO A 33 -28.53 -4.27 10.93
N ALA A 34 -28.40 -4.16 12.25
CA ALA A 34 -28.05 -2.93 12.95
C ALA A 34 -26.81 -2.31 12.32
N ARG A 35 -26.94 -1.05 11.87
CA ARG A 35 -25.82 -0.25 11.38
C ARG A 35 -24.87 -0.07 12.56
N ALA A 36 -23.65 -0.59 12.44
CA ALA A 36 -22.57 -0.36 13.39
C ALA A 36 -22.47 1.15 13.70
N PRO A 37 -22.10 1.53 14.95
CA PRO A 37 -21.89 2.93 15.29
C PRO A 37 -20.93 3.54 14.26
N ARG A 38 -21.36 4.68 13.69
CA ARG A 38 -20.57 5.44 12.72
C ARG A 38 -19.23 5.77 13.41
N PRO A 39 -18.06 5.37 12.87
CA PRO A 39 -16.80 5.63 13.55
C PRO A 39 -16.68 7.12 13.82
N ALA A 40 -16.29 7.47 15.05
CA ALA A 40 -16.00 8.84 15.43
C ALA A 40 -15.06 9.45 14.37
N ARG A 41 -15.36 10.68 13.94
CA ARG A 41 -14.48 11.40 13.02
C ARG A 41 -13.10 11.46 13.69
N PRO A 42 -12.02 10.99 13.04
CA PRO A 42 -10.70 10.98 13.67
C PRO A 42 -10.35 12.40 14.10
N VAL A 43 -9.92 12.54 15.35
CA VAL A 43 -9.43 13.80 15.90
C VAL A 43 -8.18 14.19 15.08
N PRO A 44 -8.07 15.45 14.61
CA PRO A 44 -6.87 15.88 13.90
C PRO A 44 -5.64 15.73 14.78
N LEU A 45 -4.53 15.26 14.21
CA LEU A 45 -3.24 15.24 14.90
C LEU A 45 -2.80 16.67 15.23
N THR A 46 -2.15 16.83 16.38
CA THR A 46 -1.40 18.03 16.71
C THR A 46 -0.20 18.22 15.75
N PRO A 47 0.36 19.43 15.62
CA PRO A 47 1.54 19.66 14.77
C PRO A 47 2.73 18.76 15.13
N GLU A 48 2.99 18.58 16.42
CA GLU A 48 4.08 17.73 16.93
C GLU A 48 3.86 16.25 16.56
N GLU A 49 2.64 15.74 16.73
CA GLU A 49 2.29 14.37 16.31
C GLU A 49 2.40 14.18 14.80
N ALA A 50 2.06 15.21 14.00
CA ALA A 50 2.20 15.17 12.55
C ALA A 50 3.68 15.15 12.10
N GLU A 51 4.54 15.94 12.76
CA GLU A 51 5.98 15.94 12.51
C GLU A 51 6.64 14.61 12.89
N GLN A 52 6.31 14.07 14.07
CA GLN A 52 6.80 12.76 14.49
C GLN A 52 6.35 11.65 13.52
N ARG A 53 5.10 11.70 13.07
CA ARG A 53 4.57 10.76 12.09
C ARG A 53 5.25 10.85 10.74
N ALA A 54 5.53 12.07 10.27
CA ALA A 54 6.31 12.28 9.05
C ALA A 54 7.74 11.73 9.19
N LEU A 55 8.37 11.90 10.35
CA LEU A 55 9.70 11.34 10.63
C LEU A 55 9.69 9.80 10.60
N LEU A 56 8.69 9.15 11.23
CA LEU A 56 8.53 7.70 11.17
C LEU A 56 8.39 7.21 9.72
N LEU A 57 7.56 7.87 8.90
CA LEU A 57 7.38 7.53 7.49
C LEU A 57 8.67 7.70 6.67
N ARG A 58 9.46 8.75 6.92
CA ARG A 58 10.76 8.96 6.28
C ARG A 58 11.77 7.89 6.66
N LEU A 59 11.85 7.55 7.94
CA LEU A 59 12.74 6.48 8.41
C LEU A 59 12.37 5.14 7.77
N MET A 60 11.08 4.79 7.72
CA MET A 60 10.63 3.58 7.04
C MET A 60 10.93 3.62 5.54
N SER A 61 10.80 4.78 4.88
CA SER A 61 11.18 4.93 3.47
C SER A 61 12.67 4.61 3.26
N LEU A 62 13.55 5.19 4.08
CA LEU A 62 14.99 4.95 4.00
C LEU A 62 15.35 3.48 4.29
N LEU A 63 14.78 2.90 5.34
CA LEU A 63 15.08 1.52 5.76
C LEU A 63 14.55 0.45 4.78
N LEU A 64 13.72 0.83 3.81
CA LEU A 64 13.22 -0.05 2.75
C LEU A 64 13.90 0.20 1.40
N GLN A 65 14.91 1.06 1.34
CA GLN A 65 15.76 1.19 0.14
C GLN A 65 16.84 0.13 0.12
N TYR A 66 17.39 -0.12 -1.07
CA TYR A 66 18.54 -1.00 -1.23
C TYR A 66 19.72 -0.48 -0.37
N PRO A 67 20.38 -1.33 0.44
CA PRO A 67 21.40 -0.91 1.39
C PRO A 67 22.76 -0.63 0.71
N ASP A 68 22.78 0.37 -0.16
CA ASP A 68 23.99 0.84 -0.82
C ASP A 68 25.01 1.47 0.16
N ALA A 69 26.12 1.96 -0.38
CA ALA A 69 27.17 2.58 0.40
C ALA A 69 26.71 3.85 1.15
N GLU A 70 25.77 4.62 0.59
CA GLU A 70 25.26 5.84 1.20
C GLU A 70 24.36 5.50 2.39
N LEU A 71 23.39 4.60 2.20
CA LEU A 71 22.49 4.15 3.27
C LEU A 71 23.27 3.44 4.39
N THR A 72 24.28 2.66 4.01
CA THR A 72 25.20 2.03 4.97
C THR A 72 25.98 3.06 5.78
N ALA A 73 26.51 4.11 5.14
CA ALA A 73 27.21 5.18 5.85
C ALA A 73 26.29 5.98 6.78
N ALA A 74 24.99 6.06 6.46
CA ALA A 74 23.98 6.75 7.26
C ALA A 74 23.55 5.99 8.53
N ARG A 75 23.98 4.73 8.74
CA ARG A 75 23.62 3.88 9.90
C ARG A 75 23.67 4.59 11.26
N PRO A 76 24.75 5.32 11.63
CA PRO A 76 24.82 5.96 12.95
C PRO A 76 23.76 7.07 13.11
N VAL A 77 23.49 7.82 12.04
CA VAL A 77 22.49 8.89 12.03
C VAL A 77 21.08 8.31 12.14
N ILE A 78 20.77 7.27 11.37
CA ILE A 78 19.46 6.59 11.41
C ILE A 78 19.20 6.01 12.80
N THR A 79 20.19 5.32 13.37
CA THR A 79 20.05 4.66 14.68
C THR A 79 19.87 5.67 15.81
N SER A 80 20.67 6.75 15.82
CA SER A 80 20.50 7.83 16.81
C SER A 80 19.16 8.56 16.65
N THR A 81 18.68 8.75 15.41
CA THR A 81 17.37 9.34 15.14
C THR A 81 16.24 8.45 15.66
N VAL A 82 16.31 7.13 15.44
CA VAL A 82 15.33 6.17 15.98
C VAL A 82 15.35 6.16 17.51
N ALA A 83 16.53 6.18 18.14
CA ALA A 83 16.66 6.22 19.59
C ALA A 83 16.11 7.51 20.23
N ALA A 84 16.06 8.61 19.47
CA ALA A 84 15.51 9.89 19.93
C ALA A 84 13.99 10.02 19.75
N LEU A 85 13.33 9.06 19.08
CA LEU A 85 11.88 9.10 18.89
C LEU A 85 11.14 8.98 20.24
N PRO A 86 10.03 9.71 20.43
CA PRO A 86 9.16 9.50 21.57
C PRO A 86 8.66 8.04 21.65
N PRO A 87 8.55 7.46 22.86
CA PRO A 87 8.13 6.08 23.04
C PRO A 87 6.80 5.77 22.36
N SER A 88 6.81 4.81 21.44
CA SER A 88 5.63 4.31 20.74
C SER A 88 5.89 2.89 20.24
N SER A 89 4.83 2.13 19.92
CA SER A 89 5.00 0.78 19.34
C SER A 89 5.79 0.83 18.02
N ALA A 90 5.50 1.79 17.15
CA ALA A 90 6.24 2.00 15.90
C ALA A 90 7.73 2.29 16.15
N ALA A 91 8.07 3.16 17.10
CA ALA A 91 9.46 3.43 17.47
C ALA A 91 10.18 2.19 18.01
N GLY A 92 9.50 1.37 18.82
CA GLY A 92 10.04 0.11 19.32
C GLY A 92 10.36 -0.88 18.20
N HIS A 93 9.48 -1.01 17.21
CA HIS A 93 9.74 -1.85 16.04
C HIS A 93 10.92 -1.33 15.21
N LEU A 94 11.02 -0.02 14.97
CA LEU A 94 12.18 0.53 14.27
C LEU A 94 13.48 0.33 15.06
N ALA A 95 13.44 0.40 16.39
CA ALA A 95 14.61 0.14 17.22
C ALA A 95 15.13 -1.30 17.03
N GLU A 96 14.24 -2.30 17.06
CA GLU A 96 14.58 -3.71 16.78
C GLU A 96 15.21 -3.87 15.39
N PHE A 97 14.65 -3.24 14.36
CA PHE A 97 15.23 -3.27 13.02
C PHE A 97 16.63 -2.63 12.99
N THR A 98 16.80 -1.46 13.61
CA THR A 98 18.10 -0.75 13.59
C THR A 98 19.19 -1.48 14.37
N ALA A 99 18.83 -2.24 15.41
CA ALA A 99 19.78 -3.09 16.13
C ALA A 99 20.33 -4.20 15.23
N TRP A 100 19.47 -4.85 14.45
CA TRP A 100 19.90 -5.80 13.42
C TRP A 100 20.71 -5.11 12.30
N PHE A 101 20.19 -4.02 11.74
CA PHE A 101 20.80 -3.30 10.62
C PHE A 101 22.21 -2.78 10.92
N THR A 102 22.50 -2.42 12.17
CA THR A 102 23.83 -1.99 12.61
C THR A 102 24.77 -3.14 12.96
N GLY A 103 24.24 -4.31 13.32
CA GLY A 103 25.02 -5.50 13.66
C GLY A 103 25.50 -6.32 12.46
N GLU A 104 24.92 -6.11 11.28
CA GLU A 104 25.22 -6.89 10.07
C GLU A 104 26.28 -6.25 9.16
N GLU A 105 27.05 -7.09 8.48
CA GLU A 105 27.97 -6.67 7.43
C GLU A 105 27.20 -6.18 6.18
N THR A 106 27.75 -5.20 5.46
CA THR A 106 27.09 -4.59 4.28
C THR A 106 26.68 -5.62 3.24
N GLU A 107 27.57 -6.54 2.87
CA GLU A 107 27.26 -7.59 1.89
C GLU A 107 26.11 -8.51 2.37
N ALA A 108 26.03 -8.76 3.69
CA ALA A 108 24.95 -9.56 4.26
C ALA A 108 23.60 -8.82 4.20
N LEU A 109 23.60 -7.50 4.39
CA LEU A 109 22.41 -6.68 4.22
C LEU A 109 21.92 -6.66 2.77
N GLU A 110 22.82 -6.43 1.81
CA GLU A 110 22.51 -6.43 0.38
C GLU A 110 21.90 -7.77 -0.04
N ARG A 111 22.53 -8.88 0.36
CA ARG A 111 22.02 -10.23 0.11
C ARG A 111 20.63 -10.43 0.72
N THR A 112 20.46 -10.06 1.99
CA THR A 112 19.16 -10.19 2.68
C THR A 112 18.09 -9.35 1.99
N TYR A 113 18.41 -8.15 1.52
CA TYR A 113 17.50 -7.28 0.79
C TYR A 113 17.04 -7.95 -0.51
N VAL A 114 17.97 -8.39 -1.36
CA VAL A 114 17.68 -9.03 -2.64
C VAL A 114 16.87 -10.31 -2.44
N GLU A 115 17.25 -11.15 -1.49
CA GLU A 115 16.53 -12.38 -1.13
C GLU A 115 15.12 -12.10 -0.61
N THR A 116 14.92 -10.95 0.04
CA THR A 116 13.63 -10.56 0.63
C THR A 116 12.71 -9.93 -0.40
N PHE A 117 13.17 -8.97 -1.20
CA PHE A 117 12.31 -8.10 -2.00
C PHE A 117 12.36 -8.38 -3.51
N ASP A 118 13.51 -8.79 -4.03
CA ASP A 118 13.71 -8.91 -5.49
C ASP A 118 13.42 -10.33 -5.98
N LEU A 119 13.84 -11.34 -5.22
CA LEU A 119 13.68 -12.74 -5.60
C LEU A 119 12.32 -13.32 -5.22
N ARG A 120 11.59 -12.68 -4.29
CA ARG A 120 10.32 -13.18 -3.76
C ARG A 120 9.16 -12.29 -4.19
N ARG A 121 8.36 -12.77 -5.14
CA ARG A 121 7.14 -12.08 -5.60
C ARG A 121 6.17 -11.71 -4.47
N ARG A 122 6.09 -12.52 -3.40
CA ARG A 122 5.16 -12.30 -2.28
C ARG A 122 5.52 -11.09 -1.41
N SER A 123 6.76 -10.65 -1.41
CA SER A 123 7.26 -9.53 -0.59
C SER A 123 7.70 -8.32 -1.41
N SER A 124 7.51 -8.32 -2.73
CA SER A 124 7.82 -7.19 -3.61
C SER A 124 7.32 -5.84 -3.08
N LEU A 125 8.13 -4.78 -3.19
CA LEU A 125 7.78 -3.46 -2.68
C LEU A 125 6.89 -2.63 -3.62
N TYR A 126 6.43 -3.17 -4.74
CA TYR A 126 5.56 -2.48 -5.70
C TYR A 126 4.08 -2.69 -5.38
N LEU A 127 3.42 -1.68 -4.81
CA LEU A 127 2.10 -1.84 -4.21
C LEU A 127 0.97 -2.14 -5.20
N THR A 128 1.08 -1.69 -6.46
CA THR A 128 0.03 -1.93 -7.46
C THR A 128 0.03 -3.37 -7.96
N TYR A 129 1.18 -4.05 -7.88
CA TYR A 129 1.32 -5.46 -8.23
C TYR A 129 0.30 -6.34 -7.49
N TYR A 130 0.11 -6.13 -6.19
CA TYR A 130 -0.82 -6.93 -5.38
C TYR A 130 -2.30 -6.81 -5.77
N LEU A 131 -2.69 -5.70 -6.38
CA LEU A 131 -4.09 -5.47 -6.79
C LEU A 131 -4.34 -5.83 -8.25
N HIS A 132 -3.32 -5.74 -9.09
CA HIS A 132 -3.48 -5.78 -10.54
C HIS A 132 -2.55 -6.76 -11.25
N GLY A 133 -1.61 -7.39 -10.54
CA GLY A 133 -0.52 -8.17 -11.12
C GLY A 133 0.17 -7.42 -12.26
N ASP A 134 0.72 -8.15 -13.22
CA ASP A 134 1.37 -7.56 -14.40
C ASP A 134 0.38 -7.38 -15.56
N THR A 135 -0.76 -6.75 -15.27
CA THR A 135 -1.81 -6.47 -16.26
C THR A 135 -1.78 -5.03 -16.76
N ARG A 136 -2.46 -4.75 -17.89
CA ARG A 136 -2.74 -3.37 -18.33
C ARG A 136 -3.39 -2.48 -17.24
N ARG A 137 -4.14 -3.07 -16.30
CA ARG A 137 -4.77 -2.32 -15.19
C ARG A 137 -3.71 -1.76 -14.23
N ARG A 138 -2.57 -2.45 -14.09
CA ARG A 138 -1.41 -1.95 -13.32
C ARG A 138 -0.89 -0.64 -13.93
N GLY A 139 -0.74 -0.58 -15.25
CA GLY A 139 -0.32 0.65 -15.96
C GLY A 139 -1.21 1.86 -15.65
N MET A 140 -2.54 1.67 -15.62
CA MET A 140 -3.48 2.74 -15.25
C MET A 140 -3.38 3.15 -13.77
N ALA A 141 -3.12 2.19 -12.88
CA ALA A 141 -2.90 2.48 -11.45
C ALA A 141 -1.62 3.29 -11.23
N LEU A 142 -0.53 2.94 -11.93
CA LEU A 142 0.72 3.71 -11.91
C LEU A 142 0.51 5.14 -12.40
N LEU A 143 -0.19 5.34 -13.52
CA LEU A 143 -0.50 6.67 -14.05
C LEU A 143 -1.33 7.49 -13.05
N THR A 144 -2.33 6.86 -12.42
CA THR A 144 -3.17 7.52 -11.41
C THR A 144 -2.34 7.98 -10.21
N LEU A 145 -1.40 7.16 -9.75
CA LEU A 145 -0.53 7.49 -8.62
C LEU A 145 0.46 8.61 -8.98
N ALA A 146 1.07 8.55 -10.17
CA ALA A 146 1.94 9.61 -10.67
C ALA A 146 1.18 10.96 -10.80
N GLN A 147 -0.06 10.95 -11.28
CA GLN A 147 -0.90 12.15 -11.33
C GLN A 147 -1.20 12.69 -9.93
N ARG A 148 -1.39 11.82 -8.93
CA ARG A 148 -1.57 12.24 -7.54
C ARG A 148 -0.33 12.94 -6.99
N TYR A 149 0.87 12.46 -7.30
CA TYR A 149 2.13 13.10 -6.88
C TYR A 149 2.28 14.49 -7.49
N ARG A 150 2.09 14.61 -8.81
CA ARG A 150 2.12 15.91 -9.50
C ARG A 150 1.08 16.89 -8.97
N ALA A 151 -0.13 16.42 -8.66
CA ALA A 151 -1.18 17.25 -8.09
C ALA A 151 -0.86 17.77 -6.68
N ALA A 152 0.10 17.15 -5.97
CA ALA A 152 0.65 17.63 -4.71
C ALA A 152 1.91 18.49 -4.90
N GLY A 153 2.31 18.76 -6.15
CA GLY A 153 3.53 19.51 -6.46
C GLY A 153 4.82 18.68 -6.37
N TRP A 154 4.72 17.35 -6.29
CA TRP A 154 5.88 16.47 -6.27
C TRP A 154 6.15 15.90 -7.67
N ASP A 155 7.33 16.20 -8.21
CA ASP A 155 7.84 15.56 -9.41
C ASP A 155 8.85 14.49 -8.98
N THR A 156 8.55 13.24 -9.27
CA THR A 156 9.48 12.14 -9.03
C THR A 156 10.47 12.14 -10.17
N ASP A 157 11.77 12.28 -9.89
CA ASP A 157 12.85 12.38 -10.89
C ASP A 157 13.03 11.14 -11.81
N GLY A 158 12.06 10.20 -11.81
CA GLY A 158 11.96 9.08 -12.74
C GLY A 158 12.84 7.89 -12.39
N GLY A 159 13.58 7.93 -11.28
CA GLY A 159 14.47 6.84 -10.85
C GLY A 159 13.74 5.56 -10.42
N GLU A 160 12.53 5.70 -9.87
CA GLU A 160 11.71 4.57 -9.39
C GLU A 160 10.25 4.70 -9.81
N LEU A 161 9.54 3.56 -9.86
CA LEU A 161 8.10 3.55 -10.16
C LEU A 161 7.31 4.24 -9.03
N PRO A 162 6.20 4.93 -9.35
CA PRO A 162 5.45 5.70 -8.36
C PRO A 162 4.83 4.83 -7.25
N ASP A 163 4.67 3.53 -7.47
CA ASP A 163 4.10 2.60 -6.48
C ASP A 163 5.15 1.83 -5.66
N HIS A 164 6.44 2.12 -5.85
CA HIS A 164 7.49 1.61 -4.98
C HIS A 164 7.27 2.12 -3.55
N LEU A 165 7.18 1.21 -2.56
CA LEU A 165 6.75 1.57 -1.21
C LEU A 165 7.59 2.71 -0.56
N PRO A 166 8.93 2.75 -0.66
CA PRO A 166 9.73 3.91 -0.23
C PRO A 166 9.26 5.25 -0.81
N VAL A 167 8.94 5.30 -2.11
CA VAL A 167 8.41 6.49 -2.80
C VAL A 167 7.05 6.88 -2.23
N VAL A 168 6.18 5.89 -1.99
CA VAL A 168 4.85 6.13 -1.40
C VAL A 168 4.95 6.64 0.05
N LEU A 169 5.91 6.14 0.82
CA LEU A 169 6.16 6.57 2.20
C LEU A 169 6.72 8.00 2.25
N GLU A 170 7.63 8.34 1.35
CA GLU A 170 8.16 9.69 1.21
C GLU A 170 7.05 10.69 0.83
N PHE A 171 6.21 10.33 -0.14
CA PHE A 171 5.02 11.11 -0.48
C PHE A 171 4.10 11.33 0.73
N ALA A 172 3.86 10.28 1.51
CA ALA A 172 3.03 10.34 2.69
C ALA A 172 3.62 11.25 3.77
N ALA A 173 4.93 11.21 3.97
CA ALA A 173 5.62 12.10 4.89
C ALA A 173 5.57 13.57 4.45
N LEU A 174 5.71 13.84 3.15
CA LEU A 174 5.69 15.20 2.58
C LEU A 174 4.28 15.81 2.60
N THR A 175 3.28 15.04 2.20
CA THR A 175 1.90 15.53 2.03
C THR A 175 1.10 15.45 3.34
N GLY A 176 1.58 14.67 4.30
CA GLY A 176 1.02 14.53 5.63
C GLY A 176 -0.25 13.64 5.70
N PRO A 177 -0.87 13.58 6.90
CA PRO A 177 -2.01 12.73 7.17
C PRO A 177 -3.19 12.99 6.22
N GLY A 178 -3.98 11.94 5.98
CA GLY A 178 -5.12 12.03 5.07
C GLY A 178 -4.72 11.81 3.62
N ARG A 179 -4.45 12.87 2.84
CA ARG A 179 -4.20 12.75 1.39
C ARG A 179 -2.87 12.05 1.09
N GLY A 180 -1.81 12.35 1.83
CA GLY A 180 -0.49 11.73 1.65
C GLY A 180 -0.51 10.23 1.88
N GLU A 181 -1.19 9.79 2.93
CA GLU A 181 -1.31 8.36 3.29
C GLU A 181 -2.44 7.62 2.57
N ALA A 182 -3.22 8.31 1.72
CA ALA A 182 -4.32 7.68 0.98
C ALA A 182 -3.87 6.49 0.11
N PRO A 183 -2.73 6.53 -0.60
CA PRO A 183 -2.20 5.36 -1.29
C PRO A 183 -1.91 4.19 -0.32
N LEU A 184 -1.25 4.43 0.82
CA LEU A 184 -0.96 3.39 1.80
C LEU A 184 -2.22 2.68 2.28
N ARG A 185 -3.29 3.44 2.55
CA ARG A 185 -4.60 2.85 2.92
C ARG A 185 -5.26 2.09 1.77
N GLN A 186 -5.18 2.62 0.54
CA GLN A 186 -5.71 1.96 -0.65
C GLN A 186 -5.02 0.62 -0.93
N HIS A 187 -3.73 0.52 -0.61
CA HIS A 187 -2.91 -0.67 -0.80
C HIS A 187 -2.70 -1.48 0.49
N ARG A 188 -3.54 -1.28 1.52
CA ARG A 188 -3.40 -1.96 2.83
C ARG A 188 -3.26 -3.47 2.71
N ARG A 189 -4.01 -4.10 1.81
CA ARG A 189 -3.97 -5.56 1.59
C ARG A 189 -2.60 -6.05 1.11
N GLY A 190 -1.94 -5.31 0.22
CA GLY A 190 -0.59 -5.63 -0.22
C GLY A 190 0.41 -5.50 0.94
N ILE A 191 0.31 -4.42 1.71
CA ILE A 191 1.16 -4.17 2.89
C ILE A 191 1.03 -5.30 3.93
N GLU A 192 -0.20 -5.74 4.22
CA GLU A 192 -0.46 -6.85 5.15
C GLU A 192 0.06 -8.18 4.62
N LEU A 193 -0.08 -8.43 3.32
CA LEU A 193 0.45 -9.63 2.70
C LEU A 193 1.98 -9.67 2.79
N ILE A 194 2.65 -8.54 2.52
CA ILE A 194 4.10 -8.43 2.68
C ILE A 194 4.47 -8.67 4.15
N HIS A 195 3.83 -7.97 5.08
CA HIS A 195 4.10 -8.11 6.52
C HIS A 195 3.99 -9.57 6.99
N ARG A 196 2.92 -10.27 6.56
CA ARG A 196 2.75 -11.70 6.84
C ARG A 196 3.87 -12.54 6.21
N ALA A 197 4.19 -12.33 4.93
CA ALA A 197 5.24 -13.07 4.25
C ALA A 197 6.62 -12.88 4.91
N LEU A 198 6.92 -11.67 5.39
CA LEU A 198 8.14 -11.35 6.13
C LEU A 198 8.15 -12.01 7.52
N THR A 199 7.00 -12.05 8.19
CA THR A 199 6.85 -12.72 9.49
C THR A 199 7.02 -14.23 9.36
N ASP A 200 6.36 -14.85 8.38
CA ASP A 200 6.46 -16.29 8.10
C ASP A 200 7.89 -16.70 7.72
N ALA A 201 8.67 -15.79 7.14
CA ALA A 201 10.07 -15.99 6.76
C ALA A 201 11.07 -15.59 7.87
N ASP A 202 10.60 -15.14 9.04
CA ASP A 202 11.42 -14.56 10.11
C ASP A 202 12.39 -13.46 9.62
N SER A 203 11.96 -12.69 8.60
CA SER A 203 12.77 -11.60 8.05
C SER A 203 12.81 -10.41 9.01
N PRO A 204 13.97 -9.77 9.24
CA PRO A 204 14.09 -8.58 10.08
C PRO A 204 13.23 -7.42 9.55
N TYR A 205 13.02 -7.33 8.23
CA TYR A 205 12.15 -6.32 7.62
C TYR A 205 10.69 -6.37 8.11
N ARG A 206 10.24 -7.46 8.75
CA ARG A 206 8.92 -7.51 9.40
C ARG A 206 8.73 -6.36 10.39
N HIS A 207 9.80 -5.91 11.04
CA HIS A 207 9.74 -4.83 12.02
C HIS A 207 9.41 -3.47 11.37
N VAL A 208 9.96 -3.20 10.18
CA VAL A 208 9.62 -1.97 9.44
C VAL A 208 8.15 -1.99 9.01
N PHE A 209 7.65 -3.15 8.56
CA PHE A 209 6.24 -3.32 8.21
C PHE A 209 5.31 -3.27 9.43
N ALA A 210 5.71 -3.82 10.58
CA ALA A 210 4.98 -3.70 11.82
C ALA A 210 4.81 -2.23 12.22
N ALA A 211 5.90 -1.45 12.19
CA ALA A 211 5.87 -0.01 12.43
C ALA A 211 4.92 0.73 11.47
N LEU A 212 4.94 0.38 10.18
CA LEU A 212 4.02 0.95 9.18
C LEU A 212 2.57 0.59 9.49
N THR A 213 2.30 -0.64 9.89
CA THR A 213 0.95 -1.10 10.18
C THR A 213 0.33 -0.40 11.39
N GLU A 214 1.13 -0.04 12.40
CA GLU A 214 0.73 0.75 13.58
C GLU A 214 0.26 2.17 13.21
N LEU A 215 0.81 2.74 12.14
CA LEU A 215 0.40 4.07 11.70
C LEU A 215 -0.94 4.05 10.98
N LEU A 216 -1.31 2.94 10.36
CA LEU A 216 -2.52 2.84 9.54
C LEU A 216 -3.71 2.35 10.37
N PRO A 217 -4.95 2.68 9.96
CA PRO A 217 -6.13 2.10 10.61
C PRO A 217 -6.08 0.56 10.62
N PRO A 218 -6.59 -0.10 11.68
CA PRO A 218 -6.63 -1.55 11.74
C PRO A 218 -7.32 -2.14 10.49
N PRO A 219 -6.83 -3.30 9.98
CA PRO A 219 -7.43 -3.93 8.81
C PRO A 219 -8.86 -4.36 9.14
N THR A 220 -9.76 -4.23 8.18
CA THR A 220 -11.13 -4.75 8.35
C THR A 220 -11.13 -6.27 8.17
N GLU A 221 -12.17 -6.97 8.64
CA GLU A 221 -12.34 -8.40 8.35
C GLU A 221 -12.35 -8.70 6.84
N ALA A 222 -12.88 -7.77 6.04
CA ALA A 222 -12.87 -7.90 4.59
C ALA A 222 -11.46 -7.81 4.01
N ASP A 223 -10.60 -6.97 4.59
CA ASP A 223 -9.19 -6.89 4.19
C ASP A 223 -8.46 -8.18 4.57
N LEU A 224 -8.67 -8.70 5.78
CA LEU A 224 -8.04 -9.95 6.22
C LEU A 224 -8.44 -11.14 5.34
N ARG A 225 -9.72 -11.25 4.94
CA ARG A 225 -10.17 -12.26 3.98
C ARG A 225 -9.50 -12.11 2.61
N ALA A 226 -9.49 -10.89 2.07
CA ALA A 226 -8.84 -10.62 0.79
C ALA A 226 -7.33 -10.89 0.82
N VAL A 227 -6.65 -10.63 1.95
CA VAL A 227 -5.24 -10.98 2.14
C VAL A 227 -5.04 -12.49 2.13
N ALA A 228 -5.91 -13.26 2.78
CA ALA A 228 -5.85 -14.72 2.76
C ALA A 228 -6.08 -15.29 1.34
N GLU A 229 -7.04 -14.73 0.60
CA GLU A 229 -7.28 -15.08 -0.81
C GLU A 229 -6.06 -14.75 -1.68
N LEU A 230 -5.50 -13.55 -1.55
CA LEU A 230 -4.33 -13.10 -2.29
C LEU A 230 -3.08 -13.94 -1.96
N ALA A 231 -2.92 -14.36 -0.71
CA ALA A 231 -1.83 -15.25 -0.30
C ALA A 231 -1.94 -16.63 -0.96
N ALA A 232 -3.17 -17.13 -1.13
CA ALA A 232 -3.44 -18.45 -1.72
C ALA A 232 -3.35 -18.44 -3.25
N GLN A 233 -3.88 -17.40 -3.89
CA GLN A 233 -4.04 -17.34 -5.36
C GLN A 233 -2.92 -16.54 -6.05
N GLY A 234 -2.20 -15.69 -5.30
CA GLY A 234 -1.31 -14.69 -5.90
C GLY A 234 -2.08 -13.53 -6.53
N PRO A 235 -1.38 -12.48 -6.99
CA PRO A 235 -2.02 -11.38 -7.71
C PRO A 235 -2.65 -11.81 -9.03
N PRO A 236 -3.60 -11.03 -9.59
CA PRO A 236 -4.25 -11.37 -10.85
C PRO A 236 -3.26 -11.48 -12.02
N ASP A 237 -3.31 -12.57 -12.78
CA ASP A 237 -2.56 -12.68 -14.04
C ASP A 237 -3.32 -12.03 -15.21
N GLU A 238 -2.59 -11.57 -16.23
CA GLU A 238 -3.23 -11.09 -17.46
C GLU A 238 -3.71 -12.27 -18.30
N GLU A 239 -5.03 -12.34 -18.54
CA GLU A 239 -5.63 -13.28 -19.49
C GLU A 239 -5.29 -12.83 -20.93
N VAL A 240 -4.05 -13.06 -21.36
CA VAL A 240 -3.65 -12.84 -22.75
C VAL A 240 -4.28 -13.91 -23.65
N GLY A 241 -5.29 -13.53 -24.43
CA GLY A 241 -5.81 -14.31 -25.57
C GLY A 241 -7.00 -15.25 -25.31
N LEU A 242 -7.74 -15.09 -24.21
CA LEU A 242 -8.97 -15.87 -23.97
C LEU A 242 -10.26 -15.20 -24.47
N ASP A 243 -10.22 -13.90 -24.77
CA ASP A 243 -11.21 -13.33 -25.66
C ASP A 243 -10.89 -13.83 -27.07
N PRO A 244 -11.76 -14.63 -27.74
CA PRO A 244 -11.64 -14.77 -29.18
C PRO A 244 -11.64 -13.35 -29.71
N TYR A 245 -10.62 -12.99 -30.50
CA TYR A 245 -10.65 -11.79 -31.33
C TYR A 245 -12.11 -11.59 -31.74
N GLY A 246 -12.71 -10.48 -31.29
CA GLY A 246 -14.14 -10.25 -31.49
C GLY A 246 -14.47 -10.61 -32.93
N ALA A 247 -15.59 -11.31 -33.15
CA ALA A 247 -15.98 -11.88 -34.44
C ALA A 247 -16.22 -10.85 -35.57
N GLY A 248 -15.54 -9.70 -35.55
CA GLY A 248 -15.31 -8.85 -36.70
C GLY A 248 -14.04 -9.30 -37.41
N GLU A 249 -14.16 -9.54 -38.71
CA GLU A 249 -13.03 -9.74 -39.61
C GLU A 249 -11.92 -8.71 -39.31
N PHE A 250 -10.75 -9.20 -38.89
CA PHE A 250 -9.59 -8.37 -38.53
C PHE A 250 -9.12 -7.47 -39.69
N ALA A 251 -9.53 -7.78 -40.92
CA ALA A 251 -9.45 -6.89 -42.05
C ALA A 251 -10.44 -7.38 -43.13
N PRO A 252 -11.02 -6.49 -43.97
CA PRO A 252 -11.70 -6.90 -45.19
C PRO A 252 -10.81 -7.83 -46.03
N PRO A 253 -11.37 -8.83 -46.74
CA PRO A 253 -10.62 -9.54 -47.76
C PRO A 253 -9.95 -8.50 -48.69
N ASP A 254 -8.67 -8.73 -49.02
CA ASP A 254 -7.78 -7.86 -49.83
C ASP A 254 -6.97 -6.79 -49.09
N THR A 255 -7.01 -6.71 -47.75
CA THR A 255 -6.19 -5.72 -47.01
C THR A 255 -4.69 -6.06 -47.01
N PHE A 256 -4.34 -7.33 -47.21
CA PHE A 256 -2.95 -7.76 -47.35
C PHE A 256 -2.81 -8.62 -48.59
N VAL A 257 -2.19 -8.05 -49.63
CA VAL A 257 -1.69 -8.80 -50.79
C VAL A 257 -0.22 -9.12 -50.50
N PRO A 258 0.15 -10.39 -50.25
CA PRO A 258 1.55 -10.75 -50.06
C PRO A 258 2.36 -10.31 -51.30
N PRO A 259 3.49 -9.61 -51.13
CA PRO A 259 4.34 -9.27 -52.28
C PRO A 259 4.80 -10.57 -52.97
N GLY A 260 4.84 -10.55 -54.30
CA GLY A 260 5.34 -11.68 -55.09
C GLY A 260 6.75 -12.08 -54.64
N GLN A 261 7.06 -13.38 -54.70
CA GLN A 261 8.37 -13.90 -54.27
C GLN A 261 9.50 -13.11 -54.94
N ALA A 262 10.41 -12.57 -54.11
CA ALA A 262 11.59 -11.89 -54.61
C ALA A 262 12.46 -12.87 -55.41
N PRO A 263 13.05 -12.44 -56.55
CA PRO A 263 13.95 -13.30 -57.31
C PRO A 263 15.14 -13.73 -56.44
N PRO A 264 15.59 -15.00 -56.57
CA PRO A 264 16.68 -15.52 -55.75
C PRO A 264 17.95 -14.70 -55.95
N THR A 265 18.52 -14.21 -54.86
CA THR A 265 19.79 -13.49 -54.86
C THR A 265 20.92 -14.45 -55.26
N LEU A 266 21.53 -14.22 -56.42
CA LEU A 266 22.72 -14.97 -56.84
C LEU A 266 23.93 -14.49 -56.02
N VAL A 267 24.40 -15.35 -55.11
CA VAL A 267 25.66 -15.12 -54.39
C VAL A 267 26.82 -15.35 -55.37
N PRO A 268 27.71 -14.38 -55.60
CA PRO A 268 28.88 -14.59 -56.45
C PRO A 268 29.83 -15.61 -55.79
N PRO A 269 30.48 -16.50 -56.57
CA PRO A 269 31.38 -17.51 -56.01
C PRO A 269 32.59 -16.85 -55.35
N SER A 270 32.94 -17.34 -54.16
CA SER A 270 34.09 -16.89 -53.39
C SER A 270 35.40 -17.23 -54.13
N ALA A 271 36.28 -16.25 -54.29
CA ALA A 271 37.58 -16.44 -54.94
C ALA A 271 38.48 -17.42 -54.13
N PRO A 272 39.25 -18.29 -54.80
CA PRO A 272 40.10 -19.26 -54.11
C PRO A 272 41.30 -18.57 -53.44
N THR A 273 41.51 -18.90 -52.16
CA THR A 273 42.65 -18.46 -51.34
C THR A 273 43.96 -19.03 -51.89
N ARG A 274 44.88 -18.16 -52.32
CA ARG A 274 46.23 -18.56 -52.76
C ARG A 274 47.08 -18.91 -51.54
N GLN A 275 47.36 -20.20 -51.36
CA GLN A 275 48.29 -20.69 -50.35
C GLN A 275 49.71 -20.64 -50.96
N GLU A 276 50.49 -19.61 -50.63
CA GLU A 276 51.92 -19.56 -50.98
C GLU A 276 52.75 -20.31 -49.94
N ALA A 277 53.64 -21.15 -50.48
CA ALA A 277 54.45 -22.13 -49.79
C ALA A 277 55.70 -21.50 -49.15
N ARG A 278 56.11 -22.12 -48.04
CA ARG A 278 57.41 -21.96 -47.38
C ARG A 278 58.57 -22.11 -48.37
N ARG A 279 59.57 -21.22 -48.25
CA ARG A 279 60.99 -21.58 -48.07
C ARG A 279 61.65 -20.58 -47.14
#